data_AF-L7MRS4-F1
#
_entry.id   AF-L7MRS4-F1
#
_cell.length_a   1.000
_cell.length_b   1.000
_cell.length_c   1.000
_cell.angle_alpha   90.00
_cell.angle_beta   90.00
_cell.angle_gamma   90.00
#
_symmetry.space_group_name_H-M   'P 1'
#
loop_
_entity.id
_entity.type
_entity.pdbx_description
1 polymer ?
#
loop_
_entity_poly.entity_id
_entity_poly.type
_entity_poly.pdbx_seq_one_letter_code
_entity_poly.pdbx_strand_id
1 'polypeptide(L)'
;RELHSALEKIQKIEGLISYRDPHFWRHSASVVAGTIHIQVTSDVLEQRVVQQVTGILKDAGVNNLTIQVEKEAYFQHMSGLSTGFHDVLAMTKQMESMKCYRDGTYIM
;
A
#
# COMPACT_ATOMS: atom_id res chain seq x y z
N ARG A 1 2.01 -21.10 9.43
CA ARG A 1 0.76 -20.60 10.07
C ARG A 1 1.00 -19.21 10.68
N GLU A 2 2.04 -19.03 11.47
CA GLU A 2 2.43 -17.72 12.04
C GLU A 2 2.61 -16.59 11.01
N LEU A 3 3.32 -16.84 9.90
CA LEU A 3 3.54 -15.82 8.85
C LEU A 3 2.24 -15.31 8.20
N HIS A 4 1.24 -16.18 8.01
CA HIS A 4 -0.02 -15.77 7.42
C HIS A 4 -0.78 -14.83 8.36
N SER A 5 -0.85 -15.18 9.65
CA SER A 5 -1.45 -14.31 10.66
C SER A 5 -0.68 -12.98 10.80
N ALA A 6 0.65 -13.00 10.64
CA ALA A 6 1.47 -11.80 10.64
C ALA A 6 1.13 -10.86 9.47
N LEU A 7 0.93 -11.40 8.26
CA LEU A 7 0.49 -10.62 7.10
C LEU A 7 -0.90 -10.02 7.30
N GLU A 8 -1.84 -10.77 7.88
CA GLU A 8 -3.17 -10.23 8.24
C GLU A 8 -3.10 -9.10 9.27
N LYS A 9 -2.15 -9.16 10.22
CA LYS A 9 -1.90 -8.07 11.17
C LYS A 9 -1.31 -6.85 10.47
N ILE A 10 -0.38 -7.05 9.53
CA ILE A 10 0.22 -5.98 8.73
C ILE A 10 -0.87 -5.20 7.99
N GLN A 11 -1.82 -5.89 7.35
CA GLN A 11 -2.92 -5.25 6.62
C GLN A 11 -3.81 -4.35 7.50
N LYS A 12 -3.78 -4.51 8.82
CA LYS A 12 -4.57 -3.71 9.77
C LYS A 12 -3.80 -2.52 10.35
N ILE A 13 -2.56 -2.30 9.95
CA ILE A 13 -1.76 -1.16 10.42
C ILE A 13 -2.35 0.14 9.87
N GLU A 14 -2.58 1.11 10.75
CA GLU A 14 -3.01 2.45 10.39
C GLU A 14 -2.00 3.10 9.43
N GLY A 15 -2.50 3.63 8.31
CA GLY A 15 -1.67 4.27 7.29
C GLY A 15 -1.09 3.32 6.24
N LEU A 16 -1.31 2.00 6.37
CA LEU A 16 -0.98 1.03 5.32
C LEU A 16 -2.16 0.89 4.35
N ILE A 17 -1.89 1.11 3.06
CA ILE A 17 -2.86 0.93 1.97
C ILE A 17 -2.90 -0.55 1.55
N SER A 18 -1.73 -1.12 1.27
CA SER A 18 -1.59 -2.51 0.86
C SER A 18 -0.16 -3.01 1.07
N TYR A 19 0.02 -4.32 0.96
CA TYR A 19 1.34 -4.94 0.81
C TYR A 19 1.38 -5.82 -0.43
N ARG A 20 2.58 -6.06 -0.98
CA ARG A 20 2.78 -6.86 -2.19
C ARG A 20 4.05 -7.70 -2.08
N ASP A 21 4.08 -8.75 -2.90
CA ASP A 21 5.22 -9.65 -3.12
C ASP A 21 5.94 -10.08 -1.82
N PRO A 22 5.23 -10.57 -0.78
CA PRO A 22 5.88 -11.11 0.39
C PRO A 22 6.64 -12.39 0.03
N HIS A 23 7.97 -12.34 0.13
CA HIS A 23 8.84 -13.48 -0.15
C HIS A 23 9.63 -13.82 1.11
N PHE A 24 9.47 -15.05 1.59
CA PHE A 24 10.17 -15.55 2.76
C PHE A 24 10.88 -16.85 2.42
N TRP A 25 12.13 -16.99 2.86
CA TRP A 25 12.91 -18.19 2.65
C TRP A 25 13.78 -18.48 3.86
N ARG A 26 14.12 -19.76 4.03
CA ARG A 26 15.04 -20.19 5.08
C ARG A 26 16.45 -20.18 4.53
N HIS A 27 17.29 -19.29 5.03
CA HIS A 27 18.69 -19.16 4.63
C HIS A 27 19.59 -20.19 5.33
N SER A 28 19.30 -20.53 6.59
CA SER A 28 20.03 -21.56 7.36
C SER A 28 19.10 -22.27 8.34
N ALA A 29 19.63 -23.22 9.14
CA ALA A 29 18.86 -23.92 10.17
C ALA A 29 18.18 -22.98 11.19
N SER A 30 18.74 -21.79 11.41
CA SER A 30 18.26 -20.81 12.40
C SER A 30 17.88 -19.45 11.82
N VAL A 31 18.10 -19.22 10.51
CA VAL A 31 17.88 -17.91 9.89
C VAL A 31 16.77 -18.01 8.84
N VAL A 32 15.69 -17.28 9.10
CA VAL A 32 14.66 -16.98 8.10
C VAL A 32 14.87 -15.55 7.61
N ALA A 33 14.93 -15.40 6.30
CA ALA A 33 15.01 -14.10 5.64
C ALA A 33 13.72 -13.81 4.88
N GLY A 34 13.46 -12.52 4.63
CA GLY A 34 12.32 -12.12 3.83
C GLY A 34 12.38 -10.72 3.25
N THR A 35 11.53 -10.50 2.26
CA THR A 35 11.27 -9.19 1.66
C THR A 35 9.77 -8.97 1.57
N ILE A 36 9.35 -7.71 1.72
CA ILE A 36 7.96 -7.30 1.53
C ILE A 36 7.90 -5.86 1.04
N HIS A 37 6.96 -5.58 0.15
CA HIS A 37 6.69 -4.22 -0.31
C HIS A 37 5.45 -3.70 0.39
N ILE A 38 5.53 -2.52 0.98
CA ILE A 38 4.43 -1.87 1.66
C ILE A 38 4.09 -0.54 1.01
N GLN A 39 2.79 -0.29 0.83
CA GLN A 39 2.27 0.95 0.29
C GLN A 39 1.62 1.72 1.42
N VAL A 40 2.08 2.95 1.64
CA VAL A 40 1.62 3.79 2.75
C VAL A 40 1.01 5.09 2.24
N THR A 41 0.07 5.63 3.01
CA THR A 41 -0.54 6.92 2.72
C THR A 41 0.49 8.05 2.81
N SER A 42 0.19 9.20 2.20
CA SER A 42 1.13 10.31 2.11
C SER A 42 1.35 11.05 3.44
N ASP A 43 0.37 10.99 4.34
CA ASP A 43 0.30 11.66 5.63
C ASP A 43 1.00 10.91 6.78
N VAL A 44 1.38 9.65 6.58
CA VAL A 44 2.03 8.85 7.62
C VAL A 44 3.55 8.93 7.58
N LEU A 45 4.15 8.80 8.77
CA LEU A 45 5.59 8.67 8.93
C LEU A 45 6.02 7.24 8.60
N GLU A 46 6.79 7.08 7.52
CA GLU A 46 7.21 5.80 6.97
C GLU A 46 7.93 4.94 8.01
N GLN A 47 8.84 5.56 8.76
CA GLN A 47 9.64 4.88 9.77
C GLN A 47 8.77 4.23 10.84
N ARG A 48 7.63 4.84 11.20
CA ARG A 48 6.69 4.28 12.19
C ARG A 48 6.02 3.02 11.66
N VAL A 49 5.61 3.01 10.39
CA VAL A 49 5.03 1.82 9.76
C VAL A 49 6.07 0.72 9.61
N VAL A 50 7.28 1.05 9.15
CA VAL A 50 8.40 0.11 9.02
C VAL A 50 8.73 -0.57 10.36
N GLN A 51 8.77 0.18 11.46
CA GLN A 51 9.01 -0.37 12.79
C GLN A 51 7.93 -1.37 13.21
N GLN A 52 6.65 -1.04 12.98
CA GLN A 52 5.53 -1.93 13.31
C GLN A 52 5.56 -3.22 12.47
N VAL A 53 5.75 -3.11 11.16
CA VAL A 53 5.86 -4.26 10.24
C VAL A 53 7.05 -5.14 10.62
N THR A 54 8.18 -4.53 10.95
CA THR A 54 9.39 -5.25 11.39
C THR A 54 9.13 -6.03 12.68
N GLY A 55 8.46 -5.43 13.67
CA GLY A 55 8.10 -6.10 14.91
C GLY A 55 7.22 -7.34 14.66
N ILE A 56 6.15 -7.17 13.90
CA ILE A 56 5.21 -8.24 13.58
C ILE A 56 5.90 -9.43 12.88
N LEU A 57 6.80 -9.15 11.92
CA LEU A 57 7.50 -10.21 11.18
C LEU A 57 8.61 -10.87 11.99
N LYS A 58 9.28 -10.12 12.87
CA LYS A 58 10.25 -10.69 13.82
C LYS A 58 9.59 -11.61 14.83
N ASP A 59 8.43 -11.22 15.35
CA ASP A 59 7.63 -12.06 16.26
C ASP A 59 7.14 -13.34 15.56
N ALA A 60 6.94 -13.28 14.24
CA ALA A 60 6.63 -14.45 13.41
C ALA A 60 7.86 -15.31 13.05
N GLY A 61 9.07 -14.92 13.50
CA GLY A 61 10.31 -15.67 13.32
C GLY A 61 11.19 -15.26 12.14
N VAL A 62 10.94 -14.11 11.50
CA VAL A 62 11.80 -13.59 10.42
C VAL A 62 12.95 -12.79 11.01
N ASN A 63 14.19 -13.25 10.80
CA ASN A 63 15.38 -12.61 11.35
C ASN A 63 15.86 -11.45 10.48
N ASN A 64 16.02 -11.72 9.19
CA ASN A 64 16.62 -10.80 8.23
C ASN A 64 15.54 -10.30 7.29
N LEU A 65 15.14 -9.05 7.43
CA LEU A 65 14.00 -8.50 6.69
C LEU A 65 14.42 -7.24 5.93
N THR A 66 14.03 -7.19 4.66
CA THR A 66 14.05 -5.95 3.87
C THR A 66 12.62 -5.51 3.60
N ILE A 67 12.30 -4.26 3.93
CA ILE A 67 10.98 -3.66 3.67
C ILE A 67 11.18 -2.54 2.65
N GLN A 68 10.53 -2.67 1.50
CA GLN A 68 10.41 -1.58 0.53
C GLN A 68 9.18 -0.74 0.87
N VAL A 69 9.35 0.57 0.99
CA VAL A 69 8.25 1.50 1.29
C VAL A 69 7.95 2.34 0.06
N GLU A 70 6.68 2.32 -0.35
CA GLU A 70 6.16 3.09 -1.47
C GLU A 70 5.12 4.09 -0.96
N LYS A 71 5.26 5.36 -1.34
CA LYS A 71 4.25 6.39 -1.04
C LYS A 71 3.26 6.54 -2.18
N GLU A 72 1.99 6.74 -1.84
CA GLU A 72 0.93 7.00 -2.82
C GLU A 72 1.23 8.22 -3.72
N ALA A 73 1.78 9.29 -3.16
CA ALA A 73 2.17 10.49 -3.91
C ALA A 73 3.26 10.19 -4.97
N TYR A 74 4.12 9.20 -4.73
CA TYR A 74 5.10 8.74 -5.70
C TYR A 74 4.43 8.00 -6.87
N PHE A 75 3.36 7.23 -6.61
CA PHE A 75 2.54 6.63 -7.66
C PHE A 75 1.83 7.71 -8.50
N GLN A 76 1.26 8.73 -7.87
CA GLN A 76 0.65 9.86 -8.61
C GLN A 76 1.69 10.56 -9.49
N HIS A 77 2.90 10.81 -8.99
CA HIS A 77 3.98 11.43 -9.76
C HIS A 77 4.51 10.54 -10.90
N MET A 78 4.74 9.24 -10.66
CA MET A 78 5.16 8.26 -11.67
C MET A 78 4.09 8.02 -12.73
N SER A 79 2.82 7.98 -12.32
CA SER A 79 1.69 7.87 -13.23
C SER A 79 1.56 9.12 -14.10
N GLY A 80 1.92 10.30 -13.59
CA GLY A 80 2.02 11.55 -14.37
C GLY A 80 3.11 11.54 -15.45
N LEU A 81 4.10 10.64 -15.36
CA LEU A 81 5.10 10.41 -16.42
C LEU A 81 4.60 9.43 -17.50
N SER A 82 3.54 8.67 -17.23
CA SER A 82 2.80 7.92 -18.25
C SER A 82 1.86 8.89 -18.95
N THR A 83 2.16 9.19 -20.20
CA THR A 83 1.45 10.19 -21.02
C THR A 83 -0.06 9.99 -21.14
N GLY A 84 -0.62 8.85 -20.72
CA GLY A 84 -2.06 8.57 -20.75
C GLY A 84 -2.80 8.67 -19.41
N PHE A 85 -2.10 8.74 -18.26
CA PHE A 85 -2.79 8.66 -16.97
C PHE A 85 -3.38 9.99 -16.51
N HIS A 86 -2.75 11.13 -16.85
CA HIS A 86 -3.30 12.46 -16.58
C HIS A 86 -4.67 12.65 -17.24
N ASP A 87 -4.84 12.14 -18.46
CA ASP A 87 -6.11 12.20 -19.18
C ASP A 87 -7.18 11.33 -18.51
N VAL A 88 -6.83 10.11 -18.05
CA VAL A 88 -7.76 9.23 -17.34
C VAL A 88 -8.17 9.80 -15.97
N LEU A 89 -7.23 10.39 -15.23
CA LEU A 89 -7.51 11.07 -13.97
C LEU A 89 -8.39 12.30 -14.18
N ALA A 90 -8.11 13.11 -15.21
CA ALA A 90 -8.93 14.25 -15.57
C ALA A 90 -10.35 13.81 -15.96
N MET A 91 -10.48 12.75 -16.77
CA MET A 91 -11.77 12.17 -17.15
C MET A 91 -12.54 11.60 -15.95
N THR A 92 -11.85 10.94 -15.01
CA THR A 92 -12.49 10.38 -13.81
C THR A 92 -12.99 11.49 -12.88
N LYS A 93 -12.18 12.52 -12.63
CA LYS A 93 -12.60 13.72 -11.87
C LYS A 93 -13.75 14.47 -12.54
N GLN A 94 -13.75 14.55 -13.87
CA GLN A 94 -14.87 15.14 -14.63
C GLN A 94 -16.14 14.29 -14.57
N MET A 95 -16.03 12.95 -14.61
CA MET A 95 -17.18 12.06 -14.41
C MET A 95 -17.76 12.18 -13.00
N GLU A 96 -16.92 12.37 -11.98
CA GLU A 96 -17.38 12.59 -10.60
C GLU A 96 -18.06 13.95 -10.42
N SER A 97 -17.55 15.02 -11.05
CA SER A 97 -18.19 16.34 -11.00
C SER A 97 -19.48 16.42 -11.85
N MET A 98 -19.58 15.64 -12.92
CA MET A 98 -20.79 15.50 -13.72
C MET A 98 -21.91 14.74 -13.00
N LYS A 99 -21.59 13.87 -12.03
CA LYS A 99 -22.61 13.17 -11.23
C LYS A 99 -23.39 14.12 -10.30
N CYS A 100 -22.99 15.38 -10.18
CA CYS A 100 -23.65 16.40 -9.36
C CYS A 100 -24.69 17.25 -10.11
N TYR A 101 -24.96 17.01 -11.40
CA TYR A 101 -26.16 17.56 -12.07
C TYR A 101 -27.25 16.50 -12.17
N ARG A 102 -27.81 16.11 -11.03
CA ARG A 102 -29.18 15.55 -10.96
C ARG A 102 -30.03 16.46 -10.09
N ASP A 103 -30.04 17.74 -10.44
CA ASP A 103 -30.98 18.68 -9.87
C ASP A 103 -32.30 18.59 -10.65
N GLY A 104 -33.20 17.75 -10.11
CA GLY A 104 -34.56 18.14 -9.77
C GLY A 104 -35.47 18.86 -10.79
N THR A 105 -35.17 18.89 -12.08
CA THR A 105 -36.00 19.65 -13.03
C THR A 105 -37.16 18.79 -13.54
N TYR A 106 -38.35 19.04 -12.97
CA TYR A 106 -39.63 18.50 -13.40
C TYR A 106 -39.97 18.91 -14.85
N ILE A 107 -40.55 17.94 -15.55
CA ILE A 107 -41.32 18.05 -16.80
C ILE A 107 -42.40 19.14 -16.73
N MET A 108 -42.48 19.95 -17.79
CA MET A 108 -43.70 20.51 -18.41
C MET A 108 -43.47 20.63 -19.90
#